data_AF-M1XR58-F1
#
_entry.id   AF-M1XR58-F1
#
_cell.length_a   1.000
_cell.length_b   1.000
_cell.length_c   1.000
_cell.angle_alpha   90.00
_cell.angle_beta   90.00
_cell.angle_gamma   90.00
#
_symmetry.space_group_name_H-M   'P 1'
#
loop_
_entity.id
_entity.type
_entity.pdbx_description
1 polymer ?
#
loop_
_entity_poly.entity_id
_entity_poly.type
_entity_poly.pdbx_seq_one_letter_code
_entity_poly.pdbx_strand_id
1 'polypeptide(L)'
;MNVTLWIPAVLVINLVLGGLLMIGVFSFMERRVSLGALGGIVVGTGVIYTQATLGEEMLQVTVGEMKLLVIAASLGAVIGVVGTVLAVEPDL
;
A
#
# COMPACT_ATOMS: atom_id res chain seq x y z
N MET A 1 -10.01 16.62 15.02
CA MET A 1 -9.21 15.40 15.21
C MET A 1 -7.74 15.80 15.21
N ASN A 2 -6.91 15.30 16.12
CA ASN A 2 -5.51 15.76 16.22
C ASN A 2 -4.64 15.06 15.16
N VAL A 3 -4.11 15.82 14.19
CA VAL A 3 -3.37 15.30 13.02
C VAL A 3 -2.16 14.47 13.44
N THR A 4 -1.48 14.84 14.54
CA THR A 4 -0.33 14.12 15.09
C THR A 4 -0.66 12.72 15.63
N LEU A 5 -1.90 12.48 16.06
CA LEU A 5 -2.39 11.15 16.45
C LEU A 5 -2.86 10.33 15.24
N TRP A 6 -3.23 10.98 14.15
CA TRP A 6 -3.77 10.34 12.96
C TRP A 6 -2.68 9.73 12.07
N ILE A 7 -1.54 10.43 11.94
CA ILE A 7 -0.36 9.97 11.20
C ILE A 7 0.11 8.57 11.65
N PRO A 8 0.39 8.31 12.94
CA PRO A 8 0.87 6.99 13.38
C PRO A 8 -0.21 5.91 13.20
N ALA A 9 -1.49 6.24 13.41
CA ALA A 9 -2.59 5.30 13.20
C ALA A 9 -2.69 4.84 11.73
N VAL A 10 -2.63 5.80 10.79
CA VAL A 10 -2.64 5.51 9.35
C VAL A 10 -1.40 4.70 8.94
N LEU A 11 -0.23 5.01 9.49
CA LEU A 11 0.99 4.24 9.23
C LEU A 11 0.85 2.78 9.68
N VAL A 12 0.34 2.55 10.90
CA VAL A 12 0.10 1.19 11.42
C VAL A 12 -0.91 0.43 10.56
N ILE A 13 -2.03 1.06 10.19
CA ILE A 13 -3.04 0.45 9.33
C ILE A 13 -2.43 0.06 7.97
N ASN A 14 -1.64 0.95 7.36
CA ASN A 14 -1.00 0.66 6.08
C ASN A 14 0.04 -0.45 6.19
N LEU A 15 0.81 -0.49 7.27
CA LEU A 15 1.78 -1.57 7.51
C LEU A 15 1.06 -2.92 7.65
N VAL A 16 -0.04 -2.96 8.41
CA VAL A 16 -0.84 -4.17 8.60
C VAL A 16 -1.48 -4.62 7.28
N LEU A 17 -2.15 -3.72 6.56
CA LEU A 17 -2.80 -4.03 5.29
C LEU A 17 -1.78 -4.46 4.23
N GLY A 18 -0.65 -3.75 4.12
CA GLY A 18 0.43 -4.10 3.22
C GLY A 18 1.05 -5.46 3.56
N GLY A 19 1.31 -5.73 4.84
CA GLY A 19 1.81 -7.04 5.29
C GLY A 19 0.83 -8.18 5.00
N LEU A 20 -0.46 -8.00 5.29
CA LEU A 20 -1.50 -8.99 4.98
C LEU A 20 -1.62 -9.24 3.47
N LEU A 21 -1.56 -8.17 2.67
CA LEU A 21 -1.58 -8.28 1.21
C LEU A 21 -0.37 -9.07 0.71
N MET A 22 0.83 -8.78 1.22
CA MET A 22 2.04 -9.51 0.87
C MET A 22 1.95 -10.99 1.22
N ILE A 23 1.56 -11.32 2.46
CA ILE A 23 1.37 -12.72 2.90
C ILE A 23 0.36 -13.44 2.00
N GLY A 24 -0.77 -12.79 1.71
CA GLY A 24 -1.80 -13.34 0.83
C GLY A 24 -1.25 -13.59 -0.57
N VAL A 25 -0.59 -12.60 -1.17
CA VAL A 25 0.01 -12.69 -2.50
C VAL A 25 1.04 -13.81 -2.58
N PHE A 26 1.97 -13.90 -1.63
CA PHE A 26 2.96 -14.98 -1.59
C PHE A 26 2.32 -16.36 -1.46
N SER A 27 1.36 -16.53 -0.54
CA SER A 27 0.65 -17.80 -0.36
C SER A 27 -0.12 -18.23 -1.63
N PHE A 28 -0.68 -17.28 -2.38
CA PHE A 28 -1.30 -17.58 -3.67
C PHE A 28 -0.27 -17.83 -4.78
N MET A 29 0.87 -17.13 -4.78
CA MET A 29 1.96 -17.33 -5.73
C MET A 29 2.56 -18.74 -5.64
N GLU A 30 2.69 -19.29 -4.42
CA GLU A 30 3.11 -20.69 -4.20
C GLU A 30 2.21 -21.71 -4.90
N ARG A 31 0.90 -21.42 -4.99
CA ARG A 31 -0.06 -22.30 -5.67
C ARG A 31 -0.05 -22.08 -7.18
N ARG A 32 -0.18 -20.83 -7.61
CA ARG A 32 -0.06 -20.38 -9.00
C ARG A 32 0.35 -18.91 -9.04
N VAL A 33 1.50 -18.63 -9.63
CA VAL A 33 2.05 -17.28 -9.81
C VAL A 33 1.01 -16.30 -10.38
N SER A 34 0.26 -16.71 -11.40
CA SER A 34 -0.75 -15.86 -12.03
C SER A 34 -1.90 -15.48 -11.09
N LEU A 35 -2.30 -16.37 -10.16
CA LEU A 35 -3.34 -16.07 -9.18
C LEU A 35 -2.84 -15.08 -8.12
N GLY A 36 -1.61 -15.26 -7.62
CA GLY A 36 -1.01 -14.33 -6.67
C GLY A 36 -0.79 -12.94 -7.30
N ALA A 37 -0.29 -12.88 -8.53
CA ALA A 37 -0.05 -11.62 -9.23
C ALA A 37 -1.36 -10.87 -9.54
N LEU A 38 -2.32 -11.52 -10.20
CA LEU A 38 -3.60 -10.88 -10.55
C LEU A 38 -4.42 -10.55 -9.31
N GLY A 39 -4.47 -11.46 -8.34
CA GLY A 39 -5.16 -11.23 -7.06
C GLY A 39 -4.55 -10.06 -6.30
N GLY A 40 -3.22 -10.01 -6.22
CA GLY A 40 -2.49 -8.91 -5.60
C GLY A 40 -2.76 -7.56 -6.26
N ILE A 41 -2.77 -7.51 -7.60
CA ILE A 41 -3.09 -6.29 -8.35
C ILE A 41 -4.52 -5.85 -8.06
N VAL A 42 -5.51 -6.75 -8.17
CA VAL A 42 -6.92 -6.39 -7.97
C VAL A 42 -7.19 -5.95 -6.54
N VAL A 43 -6.76 -6.75 -5.55
CA VAL A 43 -6.99 -6.45 -4.13
C VAL A 43 -6.21 -5.19 -3.71
N GLY A 44 -4.93 -5.09 -4.10
CA GLY A 44 -4.10 -3.92 -3.82
C GLY A 44 -4.68 -2.64 -4.42
N THR A 45 -5.14 -2.69 -5.67
CA THR A 45 -5.81 -1.54 -6.31
C THR A 45 -7.09 -1.17 -5.56
N GLY A 46 -7.90 -2.14 -5.15
CA GLY A 46 -9.10 -1.90 -4.36
C GLY A 46 -8.81 -1.22 -3.02
N VAL A 47 -7.80 -1.72 -2.30
CA VAL A 47 -7.37 -1.12 -1.03
C VAL A 47 -6.91 0.31 -1.24
N ILE A 48 -6.03 0.57 -2.21
CA ILE A 48 -5.53 1.91 -2.51
C ILE A 48 -6.68 2.85 -2.91
N TYR A 49 -7.61 2.40 -3.75
CA TYR A 49 -8.76 3.19 -4.16
C TYR A 49 -9.65 3.58 -2.97
N THR A 50 -9.97 2.62 -2.10
CA THR A 50 -10.79 2.89 -0.90
C THR A 50 -10.10 3.86 0.06
N GLN A 51 -8.78 3.69 0.28
CA GLN A 51 -8.00 4.59 1.11
C GLN A 51 -7.88 5.99 0.51
N ALA A 52 -7.70 6.10 -0.80
CA ALA A 52 -7.65 7.37 -1.50
C ALA A 52 -8.99 8.11 -1.43
N THR A 53 -10.11 7.40 -1.64
CA THR A 53 -11.46 7.96 -1.60
C THR A 53 -11.81 8.43 -0.18
N LEU A 54 -11.59 7.58 0.84
CA LEU A 54 -11.82 7.97 2.23
C LEU A 54 -10.88 9.09 2.68
N GLY A 55 -9.63 9.06 2.24
CA GLY A 55 -8.66 10.14 2.50
C GLY A 55 -9.11 11.47 1.92
N GLU A 56 -9.62 11.48 0.69
CA GLU A 56 -10.19 12.66 0.04
C GLU A 56 -11.40 13.21 0.81
N GLU A 57 -12.37 12.35 1.12
CA GLU A 57 -13.59 12.74 1.86
C GLU A 57 -13.28 13.28 3.26
N MET A 58 -12.32 12.65 3.97
CA MET A 58 -11.99 13.00 5.35
C MET A 58 -11.10 14.24 5.48
N LEU A 59 -10.20 14.48 4.52
CA LEU A 59 -9.20 15.56 4.60
C LEU A 59 -9.56 16.78 3.75
N GLN A 60 -10.56 16.70 2.86
CA GLN A 60 -10.98 17.78 1.96
C GLN A 60 -9.79 18.44 1.23
N VAL A 61 -8.89 17.60 0.73
CA VAL A 61 -7.59 18.02 0.19
C VAL A 61 -7.76 18.75 -1.15
N THR A 62 -6.99 19.80 -1.34
CA THR A 62 -6.89 20.48 -2.63
C THR A 62 -6.10 19.63 -3.64
N VAL A 63 -6.26 19.93 -4.93
CA VAL A 63 -5.52 19.26 -6.01
C VAL A 63 -4.00 19.35 -5.82
N GLY A 64 -3.50 20.46 -5.25
CA GLY A 64 -2.08 20.64 -4.97
C GLY A 64 -1.58 19.70 -3.89
N GLU A 65 -2.31 19.58 -2.79
CA GLU A 65 -1.97 18.68 -1.68
C GLU A 65 -2.07 17.21 -2.11
N MET A 66 -3.09 16.87 -2.91
CA MET A 66 -3.25 15.51 -3.42
C MET A 66 -2.07 15.08 -4.29
N LYS A 67 -1.51 15.97 -5.11
CA LYS A 67 -0.28 15.68 -5.88
C LYS A 67 0.91 15.35 -4.98
N LEU A 68 1.09 16.10 -3.89
CA LEU A 68 2.16 15.85 -2.92
C LEU A 68 1.97 14.51 -2.21
N LEU A 69 0.73 14.17 -1.83
CA LEU A 69 0.40 12.90 -1.21
C LEU A 69 0.67 11.72 -2.15
N VAL A 70 0.30 11.84 -3.43
CA VAL A 70 0.59 10.80 -4.44
C VAL A 70 2.09 10.64 -4.65
N ILE A 71 2.85 11.74 -4.73
CA ILE A 71 4.31 11.67 -4.83
C ILE A 71 4.90 10.95 -3.60
N ALA A 72 4.50 11.34 -2.39
CA ALA A 72 4.96 10.71 -1.16
C ALA A 72 4.61 9.21 -1.10
N ALA A 73 3.38 8.84 -1.48
CA ALA A 73 2.94 7.45 -1.53
C ALA A 73 3.75 6.64 -2.57
N SER A 74 3.96 7.18 -3.76
CA SER A 74 4.75 6.53 -4.82
C SER A 74 6.21 6.34 -4.42
N LEU A 75 6.82 7.34 -3.77
CA LEU A 75 8.17 7.25 -3.24
C LEU A 75 8.27 6.17 -2.15
N GLY A 76 7.31 6.14 -1.22
CA GLY A 76 7.22 5.13 -0.18
C GLY A 76 7.06 3.71 -0.75
N ALA A 77 6.24 3.53 -1.77
CA ALA A 77 6.07 2.26 -2.45
C ALA A 77 7.36 1.79 -3.14
N VAL A 78 8.05 2.68 -3.86
CA VAL A 78 9.34 2.36 -4.50
C VAL A 78 10.40 1.98 -3.46
N ILE A 79 10.52 2.74 -2.38
CA ILE A 79 11.43 2.43 -1.27
C ILE A 79 11.07 1.08 -0.65
N GLY A 80 9.79 0.80 -0.44
CA GLY A 80 9.31 -0.47 0.10
C GLY A 80 9.66 -1.66 -0.78
N VAL A 81 9.41 -1.56 -2.09
CA VAL A 81 9.73 -2.61 -3.06
C VAL A 81 11.24 -2.83 -3.15
N VAL A 82 12.02 -1.75 -3.36
CA VAL A 82 13.49 -1.85 -3.46
C VAL A 82 14.08 -2.41 -2.16
N GLY A 83 13.64 -1.90 -1.01
CA GLY A 83 14.08 -2.38 0.30
C GLY A 83 13.76 -3.85 0.52
N THR A 84 12.57 -4.30 0.11
CA THR A 84 12.16 -5.71 0.23
C THR A 84 12.99 -6.60 -0.69
N VAL A 85 13.20 -6.22 -1.95
CA VAL A 85 14.02 -7.00 -2.90
C VAL A 85 15.49 -7.08 -2.46
N LEU A 86 16.01 -6.02 -1.83
CA LEU A 86 17.37 -6.02 -1.29
C LEU A 86 17.50 -6.85 0.01
N ALA A 87 16.44 -6.97 0.80
CA ALA A 87 16.45 -7.68 2.09
C ALA A 87 16.01 -9.14 1.98
N VAL A 88 15.13 -9.45 1.02
CA VAL A 88 14.57 -10.76 0.77
C VAL A 88 14.98 -11.15 -0.64
N GLU A 89 15.99 -12.00 -0.74
CA GLU A 89 16.42 -12.56 -2.02
C GLU A 89 15.25 -13.40 -2.56
N PRO A 90 14.70 -13.09 -3.75
CA PRO A 90 13.62 -13.87 -4.31
C PRO A 90 14.18 -15.22 -4.79
N ASP A 91 13.93 -16.28 -4.03
CA ASP A 91 14.05 -17.66 -4.50
C ASP A 91 12.95 -17.91 -5.55
N LEU A 92 13.21 -17.52 -6.80
CA LEU A 92 12.37 -17.86 -7.97
C LEU A 92 12.93 -19.09 -8.69
#